data_AF-A0A3P8KT27-F1
#
_entry.id   AF-A0A3P8KT27-F1
#
_cell.length_a   1.000
_cell.length_b   1.000
_cell.length_c   1.000
_cell.angle_alpha   90.00
_cell.angle_beta   90.00
_cell.angle_gamma   90.00
#
_symmetry.space_group_name_H-M   'P 1'
#
loop_
_entity.id
_entity.type
_entity.pdbx_description
1 polymer ?
#
loop_
_entity_poly.entity_id
_entity_poly.type
_entity_poly.pdbx_seq_one_letter_code
_entity_poly.pdbx_strand_id
1 'polypeptide(L)'
;MVIETPWVELADVAASSVSGWRAVWVVVGIAVAFLPIVVWKARWAERWQWWKSVLFFVAWFCVGVPIAAVIAGDTHSSAHADDVLTRALTAQPAVLQPGSVVVEQSDHSAGTSMHAPYQGEETDYTVAFSVIAADRLSRCEGTVTLKRNNAPRGRNAPVFARLRANCASAPVSPAPAAP
;
A
#
# COMPACT_ATOMS: atom_id res chain seq x y z
N MET A 1 -8.81 7.77 -27.85
CA MET A 1 -8.43 6.33 -27.79
C MET A 1 -9.12 5.74 -26.57
N VAL A 2 -9.65 4.53 -26.67
CA VAL A 2 -10.25 3.84 -25.50
C VAL A 2 -9.31 2.70 -25.11
N ILE A 3 -8.97 2.63 -23.83
CA ILE A 3 -8.19 1.55 -23.25
C ILE A 3 -9.16 0.69 -22.45
N GLU A 4 -9.27 -0.57 -22.83
CA GLU A 4 -9.98 -1.58 -22.05
C GLU A 4 -9.06 -2.80 -21.93
N THR A 5 -8.80 -3.22 -20.71
CA THR A 5 -7.92 -4.36 -20.43
C THR A 5 -8.76 -5.55 -20.00
N PRO A 6 -8.33 -6.79 -20.29
CA PRO A 6 -8.90 -7.96 -19.63
C PRO A 6 -8.59 -7.92 -18.12
N TRP A 7 -9.21 -8.83 -17.37
CA TRP A 7 -8.83 -9.05 -15.97
C TRP A 7 -7.40 -9.58 -15.91
N VAL A 8 -6.53 -8.88 -15.18
CA VAL A 8 -5.13 -9.25 -14.97
C VAL A 8 -4.92 -9.59 -13.50
N GLU A 9 -4.30 -10.73 -13.23
CA GLU A 9 -3.93 -11.11 -11.87
C GLU A 9 -2.74 -10.28 -11.37
N LEU A 10 -2.90 -9.68 -10.19
CA LEU A 10 -1.88 -8.93 -9.48
C LEU A 10 -1.18 -9.83 -8.46
N ALA A 11 -0.30 -10.71 -8.95
CA ALA A 11 0.37 -11.73 -8.11
C ALA A 11 1.13 -11.16 -6.90
N ASP A 12 1.70 -9.94 -7.01
CA ASP A 12 2.49 -9.33 -5.93
C ASP A 12 1.73 -8.28 -5.11
N VAL A 13 0.56 -7.84 -5.56
CA VAL A 13 -0.27 -6.92 -4.77
C VAL A 13 -1.01 -7.67 -3.65
N ALA A 14 -1.14 -8.99 -3.79
CA ALA A 14 -1.54 -9.90 -2.71
C ALA A 14 -0.43 -10.12 -1.67
N ALA A 15 0.84 -9.88 -2.02
CA ALA A 15 1.93 -9.74 -1.07
C ALA A 15 1.89 -8.30 -0.58
N SER A 16 0.95 -8.05 0.33
CA SER A 16 0.94 -6.89 1.21
C SER A 16 2.38 -6.38 1.41
N SER A 17 2.66 -5.12 1.12
CA SER A 17 3.96 -4.43 1.34
C SER A 17 4.50 -4.52 2.79
N VAL A 18 3.77 -5.25 3.62
CA VAL A 18 4.07 -5.91 4.89
C VAL A 18 5.47 -6.57 4.96
N SER A 19 6.20 -6.93 3.91
CA SER A 19 7.56 -7.50 4.13
C SER A 19 8.54 -6.45 4.69
N GLY A 20 8.57 -5.24 4.13
CA GLY A 20 9.38 -4.13 4.62
C GLY A 20 8.84 -3.54 5.92
N TRP A 21 7.51 -3.37 5.99
CA TRP A 21 6.88 -2.79 7.18
C TRP A 21 6.81 -3.74 8.38
N ARG A 22 6.70 -5.05 8.16
CA ARG A 22 6.95 -6.03 9.24
C ARG A 22 8.36 -5.94 9.76
N ALA A 23 9.36 -5.80 8.90
CA ALA A 23 10.74 -5.68 9.38
C ALA A 23 10.87 -4.48 10.32
N VAL A 24 10.25 -3.35 9.98
CA VAL A 24 10.25 -2.17 10.86
C VAL A 24 9.43 -2.41 12.12
N TRP A 25 8.23 -2.99 12.06
CA TRP A 25 7.45 -3.33 13.26
C TRP A 25 8.13 -4.37 14.14
N VAL A 26 8.87 -5.31 13.57
CA VAL A 26 9.69 -6.28 14.30
C VAL A 26 10.85 -5.55 14.98
N VAL A 27 11.54 -4.63 14.30
CA VAL A 27 12.63 -3.84 14.89
C VAL A 27 12.11 -2.91 16.00
N VAL A 28 10.98 -2.23 15.77
CA VAL A 28 10.30 -1.39 16.77
C VAL A 28 9.84 -2.24 17.95
N GLY A 29 9.22 -3.40 17.70
CA GLY A 29 8.81 -4.34 18.72
C GLY A 29 9.97 -4.86 19.55
N ILE A 30 11.11 -5.16 18.92
CA ILE A 30 12.37 -5.51 19.59
C ILE A 30 12.85 -4.33 20.45
N ALA A 31 12.94 -3.12 19.89
CA ALA A 31 13.39 -1.93 20.64
C ALA A 31 12.50 -1.63 21.87
N VAL A 32 11.18 -1.75 21.70
CA VAL A 32 10.19 -1.64 22.79
C VAL A 32 10.35 -2.78 23.80
N ALA A 33 10.59 -4.01 23.36
CA ALA A 33 10.83 -5.13 24.29
C ALA A 33 12.12 -4.97 25.11
N PHE A 34 13.14 -4.29 24.58
CA PHE A 34 14.41 -4.04 25.27
C PHE A 34 14.43 -2.76 26.12
N LEU A 35 13.51 -1.82 25.89
CA LEU A 35 13.35 -0.58 26.66
C LEU A 35 13.28 -0.80 28.19
N PRO A 36 12.54 -1.80 28.69
CA PRO A 36 12.50 -2.11 30.11
C PRO A 36 13.85 -2.53 30.68
N ILE A 37 14.66 -3.26 29.92
CA ILE A 37 15.97 -3.75 30.34
C ILE A 37 16.97 -2.59 30.43
N VAL A 38 16.90 -1.64 29.49
CA VAL A 38 17.72 -0.42 29.53
C VAL A 38 17.36 0.45 30.74
N VAL A 39 16.05 0.68 30.98
CA VAL A 39 15.55 1.44 32.14
C VAL A 39 15.90 0.73 33.45
N TRP A 40 15.75 -0.59 33.50
CA TRP A 40 16.12 -1.41 34.64
C TRP A 40 17.61 -1.31 34.96
N LYS A 41 18.48 -1.43 33.95
CA LYS A 41 19.94 -1.35 34.13
C LYS A 41 20.38 0.03 34.61
N ALA A 42 19.79 1.10 34.10
CA ALA A 42 20.05 2.46 34.55
C ALA A 42 19.65 2.68 36.02
N ARG A 43 18.57 2.04 36.47
CA ARG A 43 18.03 2.20 37.82
C ARG A 43 18.57 1.22 38.87
N TRP A 44 19.23 0.15 38.43
CA TRP A 44 19.96 -0.78 39.33
C TRP A 44 21.21 -0.18 39.97
N ALA A 45 21.68 0.99 39.50
CA ALA A 45 22.71 1.76 40.19
C ALA A 45 22.24 2.25 41.58
N GLU A 46 20.94 2.37 41.81
CA GLU A 46 20.34 2.88 43.05
C GLU A 46 19.38 1.85 43.69
N ARG A 47 19.91 0.76 44.28
CA ARG A 47 19.22 -0.14 45.24
C ARG A 47 17.74 -0.47 44.94
N TRP A 48 17.41 -0.72 43.67
CA TRP A 48 16.03 -0.95 43.26
C TRP A 48 15.50 -2.30 43.77
N GLN A 49 14.38 -2.27 44.52
CA GLN A 49 13.78 -3.49 45.08
C GLN A 49 13.18 -4.39 44.00
N TRP A 50 13.50 -5.69 44.07
CA TRP A 50 13.11 -6.71 43.09
C TRP A 50 11.59 -6.74 42.78
N TRP A 51 10.73 -6.46 43.77
CA TRP A 51 9.27 -6.41 43.57
C TRP A 51 8.79 -5.26 42.68
N LYS A 52 9.40 -4.07 42.77
CA LYS A 52 9.06 -2.92 41.90
C LYS A 52 9.43 -3.19 40.44
N SER A 53 10.47 -3.98 40.31
CA SER A 53 11.04 -4.50 39.08
C SER A 53 10.06 -5.49 38.39
N VAL A 54 9.49 -6.45 39.12
CA VAL A 54 8.46 -7.36 38.60
C VAL A 54 7.20 -6.61 38.15
N LEU A 55 6.70 -5.67 38.97
CA LEU A 55 5.53 -4.85 38.63
C LEU A 55 5.74 -4.00 37.37
N PHE A 56 6.95 -3.48 37.17
CA PHE A 56 7.28 -2.70 35.99
C PHE A 56 7.22 -3.55 34.71
N PHE A 57 7.74 -4.77 34.73
CA PHE A 57 7.62 -5.68 33.58
C PHE A 57 6.17 -6.09 33.30
N VAL A 58 5.40 -6.41 34.34
CA VAL A 58 3.98 -6.77 34.19
C VAL A 58 3.20 -5.60 33.60
N ALA A 59 3.39 -4.37 34.13
CA ALA A 59 2.76 -3.18 33.57
C ALA A 59 3.18 -2.92 32.13
N TRP A 60 4.46 -3.11 31.80
CA TRP A 60 4.99 -2.97 30.44
C TRP A 60 4.32 -3.94 29.46
N PHE A 61 4.20 -5.22 29.80
CA PHE A 61 3.53 -6.20 28.95
C PHE A 61 2.02 -5.97 28.88
N CYS A 62 1.37 -5.66 30.01
CA CYS A 62 -0.07 -5.41 30.06
C CYS A 62 -0.49 -4.18 29.24
N VAL A 63 0.36 -3.16 29.10
CA VAL A 63 0.06 -1.95 28.32
C VAL A 63 0.66 -2.01 26.90
N GLY A 64 1.87 -2.55 26.77
CA GLY A 64 2.58 -2.61 25.49
C GLY A 64 1.98 -3.62 24.51
N VAL A 65 1.51 -4.77 24.98
CA VAL A 65 0.94 -5.81 24.09
C VAL A 65 -0.37 -5.33 23.44
N PRO A 66 -1.35 -4.74 24.17
CA PRO A 66 -2.55 -4.20 23.53
C PRO A 66 -2.27 -3.08 22.53
N ILE A 67 -1.36 -2.16 22.84
CA ILE A 67 -1.01 -1.05 21.94
C ILE A 67 -0.38 -1.58 20.65
N ALA A 68 0.56 -2.53 20.75
CA ALA A 68 1.15 -3.16 19.58
C ALA A 68 0.12 -3.93 18.73
N ALA A 69 -0.86 -4.59 19.38
CA ALA A 69 -1.92 -5.31 18.69
C ALA A 69 -2.86 -4.39 17.90
N VAL A 70 -3.21 -3.22 18.46
CA VAL A 70 -4.04 -2.21 17.77
C VAL A 70 -3.31 -1.66 16.55
N ILE A 71 -2.03 -1.31 16.68
CA ILE A 71 -1.28 -0.70 15.58
C ILE A 71 -0.99 -1.69 14.44
N ALA A 72 -0.80 -2.98 14.76
CA ALA A 72 -0.65 -4.03 13.75
C ALA A 72 -1.97 -4.38 13.04
N GLY A 73 -3.12 -4.00 13.61
CA GLY A 73 -4.45 -4.29 13.06
C GLY A 73 -4.84 -3.43 11.85
N ASP A 74 -4.30 -2.21 11.75
CA ASP A 74 -4.70 -1.22 10.72
C ASP A 74 -3.84 -1.25 9.45
N THR A 75 -2.96 -2.24 9.27
CA THR A 75 -2.24 -2.42 8.01
C THR A 75 -3.15 -3.06 6.95
N HIS A 76 -4.13 -2.30 6.46
CA HIS A 76 -4.82 -2.64 5.22
C HIS A 76 -3.79 -2.72 4.09
N SER A 77 -3.84 -3.78 3.30
CA SER A 77 -2.95 -3.94 2.14
C SER A 77 -3.26 -2.85 1.13
N SER A 78 -2.39 -1.85 1.02
CA SER A 78 -2.46 -0.81 -0.01
C SER A 78 -1.54 -1.17 -1.18
N ALA A 79 -2.00 -0.85 -2.39
CA ALA A 79 -1.27 -1.00 -3.64
C ALA A 79 -0.91 0.39 -4.17
N HIS A 80 0.30 0.54 -4.72
CA HIS A 80 0.64 1.76 -5.46
C HIS A 80 -0.08 1.75 -6.81
N ALA A 81 -0.75 2.86 -7.11
CA ALA A 81 -1.56 3.02 -8.31
C ALA A 81 -0.74 2.83 -9.60
N ASP A 82 0.49 3.34 -9.62
CA ASP A 82 1.43 3.17 -10.74
C ASP A 82 1.70 1.69 -11.05
N ASP A 83 1.90 0.86 -10.03
CA ASP A 83 2.17 -0.57 -10.21
C ASP A 83 0.94 -1.31 -10.75
N VAL A 84 -0.24 -0.96 -10.25
CA VAL A 84 -1.51 -1.55 -10.69
C VAL A 84 -1.79 -1.19 -12.14
N LEU A 85 -1.68 0.10 -12.51
CA LEU A 85 -1.92 0.55 -13.88
C LEU A 85 -0.88 0.00 -14.84
N THR A 86 0.41 -0.02 -14.46
CA THR A 86 1.48 -0.58 -15.31
C THR A 86 1.18 -2.04 -15.64
N ARG A 87 0.75 -2.83 -14.65
CA ARG A 87 0.38 -4.25 -14.84
C ARG A 87 -0.88 -4.41 -15.68
N ALA A 88 -1.91 -3.61 -15.43
CA ALA A 88 -3.13 -3.64 -16.24
C ALA A 88 -2.85 -3.30 -17.71
N LEU A 89 -1.91 -2.37 -17.96
CA LEU A 89 -1.51 -1.92 -19.29
C LEU A 89 -0.51 -2.85 -20.00
N THR A 90 -0.01 -3.92 -19.36
CA THR A 90 0.99 -4.84 -19.97
C THR A 90 0.56 -5.44 -21.30
N ALA A 91 -0.75 -5.61 -21.52
CA ALA A 91 -1.31 -6.14 -22.76
C ALA A 91 -1.51 -5.09 -23.87
N GLN A 92 -1.23 -3.80 -23.61
CA GLN A 92 -1.46 -2.69 -24.52
C GLN A 92 -0.12 -2.14 -25.07
N PRO A 93 -0.08 -1.66 -26.33
CA PRO A 93 1.11 -1.03 -26.92
C PRO A 93 1.34 0.42 -26.42
N ALA A 94 0.92 0.72 -25.19
CA ALA A 94 0.99 2.05 -24.58
C ALA A 94 1.77 1.99 -23.27
N VAL A 95 2.74 2.89 -23.08
CA VAL A 95 3.58 2.93 -21.89
C VAL A 95 3.07 4.01 -20.94
N LEU A 96 2.88 3.65 -19.67
CA LEU A 96 2.49 4.59 -18.63
C LEU A 96 3.62 5.59 -18.37
N GLN A 97 3.31 6.88 -18.30
CA GLN A 97 4.28 7.88 -17.89
C GLN A 97 4.52 7.76 -16.36
N PRO A 98 5.76 7.57 -15.90
CA PRO A 98 6.06 7.42 -14.48
C PRO A 98 5.56 8.61 -13.65
N GLY A 99 4.88 8.34 -12.53
CA GLY A 99 4.38 9.36 -11.61
C GLY A 99 3.25 10.23 -12.17
N SER A 100 2.63 9.83 -13.29
CA SER A 100 1.49 10.54 -13.88
C SER A 100 0.14 10.07 -13.33
N VAL A 101 0.12 9.01 -12.54
CA VAL A 101 -1.12 8.41 -12.03
C VAL A 101 -1.59 9.15 -10.80
N VAL A 102 -2.83 9.63 -10.88
CA VAL A 102 -3.57 10.23 -9.78
C VAL A 102 -4.86 9.45 -9.62
N VAL A 103 -5.08 8.91 -8.44
CA VAL A 103 -6.34 8.28 -8.04
C VAL A 103 -7.19 9.34 -7.36
N GLU A 104 -8.45 9.43 -7.76
CA GLU A 104 -9.41 10.29 -7.07
C GLU A 104 -9.49 9.88 -5.60
N GLN A 105 -9.55 10.86 -4.70
CA GLN A 105 -9.57 10.62 -3.28
C GLN A 105 -10.92 10.03 -2.87
N SER A 106 -10.89 8.91 -2.15
CA SER A 106 -12.09 8.25 -1.61
C SER A 106 -11.78 7.63 -0.25
N ASP A 107 -12.78 7.06 0.41
CA ASP A 107 -12.59 6.29 1.66
C ASP A 107 -11.66 5.08 1.47
N HIS A 108 -11.39 4.69 0.22
CA HIS A 108 -10.57 3.55 -0.17
C HIS A 108 -9.36 3.93 -1.03
N SER A 109 -9.05 5.21 -1.19
CA SER A 109 -7.90 5.68 -1.98
C SER A 109 -7.35 7.01 -1.47
N ALA A 110 -6.02 7.12 -1.44
CA ALA A 110 -5.33 8.35 -1.08
C ALA A 110 -4.25 8.68 -2.11
N GLY A 111 -4.59 9.57 -3.07
CA GLY A 111 -3.68 10.15 -4.05
C GLY A 111 -3.07 9.13 -5.01
N THR A 112 -2.01 8.45 -4.59
CA THR A 112 -1.27 7.45 -5.38
C THR A 112 -1.47 6.02 -4.87
N SER A 113 -2.31 5.82 -3.85
CA SER A 113 -2.54 4.54 -3.21
C SER A 113 -4.00 4.09 -3.33
N MET A 114 -4.18 2.79 -3.58
CA MET A 114 -5.48 2.11 -3.63
C MET A 114 -5.54 1.04 -2.56
N HIS A 115 -6.65 0.95 -1.83
CA HIS A 115 -6.86 -0.14 -0.89
C HIS A 115 -7.17 -1.44 -1.65
N ALA A 116 -6.52 -2.54 -1.29
CA ALA A 116 -6.89 -3.82 -1.86
C ALA A 116 -8.24 -4.28 -1.26
N PRO A 117 -9.19 -4.76 -2.08
CA PRO A 117 -10.50 -5.18 -1.61
C PRO A 117 -10.42 -6.37 -0.64
N TYR A 118 -11.43 -6.51 0.22
CA TYR A 118 -11.56 -7.70 1.07
C TYR A 118 -11.98 -8.92 0.25
N GLN A 119 -11.94 -10.11 0.87
CA GLN A 119 -12.30 -11.36 0.19
C GLN A 119 -13.77 -11.32 -0.26
N GLY A 120 -13.99 -11.54 -1.56
CA GLY A 120 -15.31 -11.52 -2.16
C GLY A 120 -15.79 -10.13 -2.57
N GLU A 121 -14.98 -9.10 -2.38
CA GLU A 121 -15.32 -7.72 -2.74
C GLU A 121 -14.71 -7.27 -4.07
N GLU A 122 -15.36 -6.24 -4.62
CA GLU A 122 -14.97 -5.53 -5.82
C GLU A 122 -15.07 -4.03 -5.54
N THR A 123 -14.04 -3.27 -5.88
CA THR A 123 -13.95 -1.84 -5.62
C THR A 123 -13.49 -1.11 -6.87
N ASP A 124 -14.21 -0.05 -7.22
CA ASP A 124 -13.92 0.81 -8.35
C ASP A 124 -13.17 2.06 -7.92
N TYR A 125 -12.08 2.37 -8.63
CA TYR A 125 -11.25 3.55 -8.41
C TYR A 125 -11.22 4.42 -9.65
N THR A 126 -11.63 5.69 -9.52
CA THR A 126 -11.42 6.67 -10.59
C THR A 126 -9.94 7.04 -10.65
N VAL A 127 -9.35 6.99 -11.84
CA VAL A 127 -7.95 7.29 -12.08
C VAL A 127 -7.77 8.23 -13.27
N ALA A 128 -6.86 9.18 -13.10
CA ALA A 128 -6.31 10.00 -14.16
C ALA A 128 -4.83 9.64 -14.35
N PHE A 129 -4.39 9.44 -15.59
CA PHE A 129 -3.01 9.05 -15.90
C PHE A 129 -2.60 9.50 -17.29
N SER A 130 -1.30 9.51 -17.58
CA SER A 130 -0.79 9.81 -18.92
C SER A 130 -0.09 8.61 -19.52
N VAL A 131 -0.36 8.34 -20.80
CA VAL A 131 0.30 7.27 -21.57
C VAL A 131 1.04 7.83 -22.76
N ILE A 132 2.16 7.21 -23.09
CA ILE A 132 2.92 7.47 -24.30
C ILE A 132 2.63 6.32 -25.26
N ALA A 133 2.02 6.64 -26.40
CA ALA A 133 1.72 5.69 -27.47
C ALA A 133 2.08 6.32 -28.82
N ALA A 134 2.84 5.60 -29.66
CA ALA A 134 3.30 6.06 -30.97
C ALA A 134 3.88 7.51 -30.93
N ASP A 135 4.77 7.76 -29.98
CA ASP A 135 5.43 9.07 -29.73
C ASP A 135 4.50 10.24 -29.41
N ARG A 136 3.24 9.96 -29.00
CA ARG A 136 2.31 10.97 -28.52
C ARG A 136 1.93 10.72 -27.08
N LEU A 137 1.99 11.79 -26.28
CA LEU A 137 1.45 11.80 -24.93
C LEU A 137 -0.07 11.94 -25.01
N SER A 138 -0.81 11.04 -24.37
CA SER A 138 -2.26 11.11 -24.23
C SER A 138 -2.62 11.13 -22.75
N ARG A 139 -3.55 12.01 -22.36
CA ARG A 139 -4.12 12.01 -21.02
C ARG A 139 -5.35 11.11 -21.01
N CYS A 140 -5.39 10.21 -20.05
CA CYS A 140 -6.44 9.22 -19.90
C CYS A 140 -7.14 9.43 -18.56
N GLU A 141 -8.45 9.26 -18.59
CA GLU A 141 -9.29 9.26 -17.39
C GLU A 141 -10.19 8.04 -17.47
N GLY A 142 -10.33 7.33 -16.35
CA GLY A 142 -11.04 6.05 -16.35
C GLY A 142 -11.21 5.47 -14.98
N THR A 143 -11.63 4.21 -14.97
CA THR A 143 -11.88 3.44 -13.77
C THR A 143 -10.99 2.21 -13.76
N VAL A 144 -10.33 1.98 -12.62
CA VAL A 144 -9.67 0.73 -12.29
C VAL A 144 -10.54 -0.02 -11.31
N THR A 145 -10.98 -1.20 -11.71
CA THR A 145 -11.73 -2.11 -10.84
C THR A 145 -10.74 -3.12 -10.26
N LEU A 146 -10.67 -3.17 -8.93
CA LEU A 146 -9.97 -4.22 -8.20
C LEU A 146 -10.99 -5.22 -7.67
N LYS A 147 -10.71 -6.51 -7.89
CA LYS A 147 -11.56 -7.61 -7.43
C LYS A 147 -10.73 -8.63 -6.68
N ARG A 148 -11.20 -9.08 -5.52
CA ARG A 148 -10.55 -10.18 -4.79
C ARG A 148 -11.50 -11.34 -4.62
N ASN A 149 -11.11 -12.50 -5.16
CA ASN A 149 -11.93 -13.69 -5.06
C ASN A 149 -11.97 -14.23 -3.62
N ASN A 150 -12.98 -15.04 -3.31
CA ASN A 150 -13.02 -15.76 -2.03
C ASN A 150 -11.90 -16.81 -1.98
N ALA A 151 -11.18 -16.86 -0.86
CA ALA A 151 -10.19 -17.91 -0.60
C ALA A 151 -10.54 -18.68 0.69
N PRO A 152 -10.19 -19.98 0.75
CA PRO A 152 -10.29 -20.72 1.99
C PRO A 152 -9.40 -20.10 3.09
N ARG A 153 -9.82 -20.23 4.36
CA ARG A 153 -9.08 -19.75 5.53
C ARG A 153 -7.60 -20.14 5.44
N GLY A 154 -6.71 -19.14 5.59
CA GLY A 154 -5.26 -19.33 5.60
C GLY A 154 -4.58 -19.26 4.23
N ARG A 155 -5.30 -19.01 3.13
CA ARG A 155 -4.70 -18.70 1.82
C ARG A 155 -4.93 -17.24 1.42
N ASN A 156 -3.91 -16.62 0.84
CA ASN A 156 -4.05 -15.33 0.20
C ASN A 156 -4.84 -15.51 -1.10
N ALA A 157 -6.01 -14.89 -1.19
CA ALA A 157 -6.76 -14.86 -2.44
C ALA A 157 -6.08 -13.91 -3.43
N PRO A 158 -5.96 -14.29 -4.72
CA PRO A 158 -5.42 -13.41 -5.74
C PRO A 158 -6.33 -12.19 -5.94
N VAL A 159 -5.71 -11.04 -6.21
CA VAL A 159 -6.38 -9.80 -6.57
C VAL A 159 -6.30 -9.64 -8.08
N PHE A 160 -7.41 -9.32 -8.72
CA PHE A 160 -7.49 -9.05 -10.14
C PHE A 160 -7.74 -7.55 -10.36
N ALA A 161 -7.15 -7.00 -11.40
CA ALA A 161 -7.38 -5.64 -11.83
C ALA A 161 -7.95 -5.61 -13.24
N ARG A 162 -8.84 -4.66 -13.49
CA ARG A 162 -9.33 -4.31 -14.82
C ARG A 162 -9.30 -2.80 -14.97
N LEU A 163 -8.81 -2.30 -16.10
CA LEU A 163 -8.77 -0.88 -16.42
C LEU A 163 -9.71 -0.60 -17.59
N ARG A 164 -10.52 0.44 -17.43
CA ARG A 164 -11.32 1.02 -18.51
C ARG A 164 -11.13 2.53 -18.51
N ALA A 165 -10.49 3.07 -19.55
CA ALA A 165 -10.18 4.49 -19.61
C ALA A 165 -10.40 5.09 -21.00
N ASN A 166 -10.77 6.37 -21.01
CA ASN A 166 -10.89 7.18 -22.20
C ASN A 166 -9.69 8.13 -22.26
N CYS A 167 -8.93 8.05 -23.35
CA CYS A 167 -7.76 8.86 -23.58
C CYS A 167 -8.05 9.95 -24.61
N ALA A 168 -7.91 11.20 -24.18
CA ALA A 168 -7.85 12.37 -25.04
C ALA A 168 -6.40 12.60 -25.47
N SER A 169 -6.17 12.66 -26.78
CA SER A 169 -4.87 13.05 -27.31
C SER A 169 -4.69 14.55 -27.09
N ALA A 170 -3.74 14.93 -26.25
CA ALA A 170 -3.28 16.31 -26.13
C ALA A 170 -1.98 16.45 -26.93
N PRO A 171 -1.78 17.53 -27.70
CA PRO A 171 -0.46 17.79 -28.26
C PRO A 171 0.55 17.96 -27.12
N VAL A 172 1.71 17.31 -27.24
CA VAL A 172 2.85 17.54 -26.34
C VAL A 172 3.25 19.00 -26.49
N SER A 173 2.88 19.86 -25.53
CA SER A 173 3.36 21.23 -25.55
C SER A 173 4.87 21.18 -25.31
N PRO A 174 5.71 21.70 -26.23
CA PRO A 174 7.14 21.76 -25.98
C PRO A 174 7.37 22.57 -24.71
N ALA A 175 8.28 22.08 -23.86
CA ALA A 175 8.70 22.76 -22.65
C ALA A 175 9.04 24.22 -22.97
N PRO A 176 8.68 25.20 -22.11
CA PRO A 176 9.11 26.57 -22.31
C PRO A 176 10.64 26.57 -22.36
N ALA A 177 11.20 27.09 -23.45
CA ALA A 177 12.63 27.35 -23.54
C ALA A 177 13.03 28.19 -22.32
N ALA A 178 13.98 27.67 -21.54
CA ALA A 178 14.54 28.40 -20.42
C ALA A 178 15.14 29.73 -20.93
N PRO A 179 15.02 30.83 -20.15
CA PRO A 179 15.50 32.15 -20.53
C PRO A 179 17.02 32.22 -20.70
#